data_AF-A0A1C6SJH3-F1
#
_entry.id   AF-A0A1C6SJH3-F1
#
_cell.length_a   1.000
_cell.length_b   1.000
_cell.length_c   1.000
_cell.angle_alpha   90.00
_cell.angle_beta   90.00
_cell.angle_gamma   90.00
#
_symmetry.space_group_name_H-M   'P 1'
#
loop_
_entity.id
_entity.type
_entity.pdbx_description
1 polymer ?
#
loop_
_entity_poly.entity_id
_entity_poly.type
_entity_poly.pdbx_seq_one_letter_code
_entity_poly.pdbx_strand_id
1 'polypeptide(L)'
;MGVSDEALVAGMAARDPQATASFVRRFQARVFGLAVSVVGATATAEDVAQEAFVRAWRYAGGYDPRRGAVLPWLLSITRNAAIDAIRLRRDRPYEPEVMLALLTAAGNDTSEPTDEVADADRIRVALRALPPEQATAVVLAIFHGLTAKEIAERQGLPLGTVKTRIRLGMSRLRDHFEVRDE
;
A
#
# COMPACT_ATOMS: atom_id res chain seq x y z
N MET A 1 -23.69 14.49 14.32
CA MET A 1 -23.39 13.87 13.01
C MET A 1 -22.19 14.59 12.43
N GLY A 2 -21.06 13.89 12.23
CA GLY A 2 -19.87 14.49 11.62
C GLY A 2 -20.05 14.68 10.11
N VAL A 3 -19.31 15.64 9.54
CA VAL A 3 -19.23 15.84 8.08
C VAL A 3 -18.75 14.55 7.40
N SER A 4 -19.40 14.11 6.32
CA SER A 4 -19.02 12.89 5.59
C SER A 4 -17.66 13.05 4.90
N ASP A 5 -17.03 11.94 4.54
CA ASP A 5 -15.74 11.97 3.86
C ASP A 5 -15.87 12.61 2.47
N GLU A 6 -16.95 12.34 1.75
CA GLU A 6 -17.26 12.92 0.45
C GLU A 6 -17.45 14.44 0.55
N ALA A 7 -18.11 14.91 1.60
CA ALA A 7 -18.29 16.34 1.85
C ALA A 7 -16.95 17.03 2.15
N LEU A 8 -16.03 16.36 2.85
CA LEU A 8 -14.66 16.88 3.04
C LEU A 8 -13.89 16.96 1.72
N VAL A 9 -14.00 15.97 0.83
CA VAL A 9 -13.38 16.00 -0.50
C VAL A 9 -14.00 17.10 -1.37
N ALA A 10 -15.32 17.27 -1.34
CA ALA A 10 -16.01 18.35 -2.05
C ALA A 10 -15.54 19.73 -1.55
N GLY A 11 -15.41 19.91 -0.24
CA GLY A 11 -14.85 21.14 0.35
C GLY A 11 -13.40 21.38 -0.07
N MET A 12 -12.56 20.34 -0.10
CA MET A 12 -11.20 20.44 -0.66
C MET A 12 -11.19 20.89 -2.13
N ALA A 13 -12.08 20.33 -2.96
CA ALA A 13 -12.21 20.71 -4.36
C ALA A 13 -12.64 22.18 -4.51
N ALA A 14 -13.49 22.67 -3.60
CA ALA A 14 -13.90 24.08 -3.50
C ALA A 14 -12.84 24.98 -2.83
N ARG A 15 -11.65 24.46 -2.50
CA ARG A 15 -10.56 25.17 -1.81
C ARG A 15 -10.93 25.69 -0.42
N ASP A 16 -11.86 25.05 0.28
CA ASP A 16 -12.19 25.36 1.67
C ASP A 16 -11.05 24.91 2.62
N PRO A 17 -10.39 25.86 3.33
CA PRO A 17 -9.33 25.54 4.27
C PRO A 17 -9.78 24.66 5.44
N GLN A 18 -11.03 24.82 5.92
CA GLN A 18 -11.55 24.06 7.06
C GLN A 18 -11.85 22.61 6.69
N ALA A 19 -12.46 22.39 5.52
CA ALA A 19 -12.64 21.05 4.97
C ALA A 19 -11.29 20.35 4.73
N THR A 20 -10.32 21.08 4.16
CA THR A 20 -8.97 20.55 3.91
C THR A 20 -8.27 20.14 5.20
N ALA A 21 -8.26 21.01 6.21
CA ALA A 21 -7.65 20.70 7.50
C ALA A 21 -8.34 19.53 8.20
N SER A 22 -9.67 19.45 8.11
CA SER A 22 -10.45 18.35 8.69
C SER A 22 -10.21 17.02 7.98
N PHE A 23 -10.05 17.04 6.66
CA PHE A 23 -9.66 15.88 5.87
C PHE A 23 -8.28 15.35 6.29
N VAL A 24 -7.27 16.21 6.34
CA VAL A 24 -5.92 15.83 6.75
C VAL A 24 -5.94 15.23 8.16
N ARG A 25 -6.56 15.92 9.15
CA ARG A 25 -6.66 15.41 10.52
C ARG A 25 -7.34 14.04 10.59
N ARG A 26 -8.37 13.80 9.77
CA ARG A 26 -9.11 12.54 9.75
C ARG A 26 -8.26 11.40 9.18
N PHE A 27 -7.45 11.64 8.16
CA PHE A 27 -6.78 10.57 7.43
C PHE A 27 -5.27 10.43 7.69
N GLN A 28 -4.63 11.40 8.35
CA GLN A 28 -3.18 11.44 8.55
C GLN A 28 -2.59 10.14 9.11
N ALA A 29 -3.21 9.52 10.12
CA ALA A 29 -2.71 8.28 10.72
C ALA A 29 -2.71 7.10 9.73
N ARG A 30 -3.75 6.99 8.89
CA ARG A 30 -3.87 5.91 7.89
C ARG A 30 -2.90 6.11 6.73
N VAL A 31 -2.79 7.35 6.25
CA VAL A 31 -1.83 7.73 5.20
C VAL A 31 -0.40 7.48 5.67
N PHE A 32 -0.06 7.94 6.86
CA PHE A 32 1.27 7.77 7.42
C PHE A 32 1.61 6.30 7.69
N GLY A 33 0.70 5.54 8.31
CA GLY A 33 0.91 4.11 8.56
C GLY A 33 1.16 3.32 7.27
N LEU A 34 0.39 3.59 6.20
CA LEU A 34 0.65 2.98 4.90
C LEU A 34 2.01 3.41 4.33
N ALA A 35 2.35 4.70 4.40
CA ALA A 35 3.64 5.19 3.93
C ALA A 35 4.81 4.50 4.64
N VAL A 36 4.77 4.39 5.97
CA VAL A 36 5.77 3.67 6.78
C VAL A 36 5.89 2.21 6.35
N SER A 37 4.75 1.51 6.18
CA SER A 37 4.75 0.09 5.77
C SER A 37 5.41 -0.16 4.40
N VAL A 38 5.41 0.85 3.51
CA VAL A 38 5.95 0.73 2.16
C VAL A 38 7.42 1.19 2.11
N VAL A 39 7.75 2.33 2.74
CA VAL A 39 9.10 2.92 2.63
C VAL A 39 10.06 2.49 3.74
N GLY A 40 9.56 1.93 4.85
CA GLY A 40 10.36 1.42 5.96
C GLY A 40 11.17 2.46 6.74
N ALA A 41 10.99 3.76 6.45
CA ALA A 41 11.74 4.85 7.09
C ALA A 41 10.83 6.03 7.40
N THR A 42 10.78 6.45 8.67
CA THR A 42 9.88 7.49 9.19
C THR A 42 9.99 8.80 8.41
N ALA A 43 11.19 9.35 8.22
CA ALA A 43 11.39 10.61 7.51
C ALA A 43 10.85 10.56 6.06
N THR A 44 11.15 9.49 5.33
CA THR A 44 10.61 9.31 3.97
C THR A 44 9.09 9.11 3.98
N ALA A 45 8.53 8.47 5.01
CA ALA A 45 7.10 8.30 5.15
C ALA A 45 6.36 9.62 5.40
N GLU A 46 6.97 10.56 6.14
CA GLU A 46 6.43 11.91 6.34
C GLU A 46 6.34 12.67 5.01
N ASP A 47 7.40 12.66 4.21
CA ASP A 47 7.43 13.29 2.88
C ASP A 47 6.38 12.69 1.95
N VAL A 48 6.26 11.35 1.94
CA VAL A 48 5.26 10.63 1.16
C VAL A 48 3.84 10.99 1.60
N ALA A 49 3.59 11.08 2.90
CA ALA A 49 2.28 11.44 3.42
C ALA A 49 1.90 12.87 3.01
N GLN A 50 2.83 13.82 3.11
CA GLN A 50 2.62 15.19 2.66
C GLN A 50 2.30 15.25 1.16
N GLU A 51 3.12 14.61 0.33
CA GLU A 51 2.89 14.55 -1.12
C GLU A 51 1.55 13.88 -1.45
N ALA A 52 1.15 12.84 -0.72
CA ALA A 52 -0.15 12.20 -0.91
C ALA A 52 -1.31 13.15 -0.66
N PHE A 53 -1.25 13.96 0.41
CA PHE A 53 -2.28 14.97 0.68
C PHE A 53 -2.29 16.09 -0.35
N VAL A 54 -1.12 16.54 -0.82
CA VAL A 54 -1.01 17.53 -1.90
C VAL A 54 -1.65 16.99 -3.19
N ARG A 55 -1.36 15.74 -3.56
CA ARG A 55 -1.99 15.07 -4.71
C ARG A 55 -3.50 14.93 -4.53
N ALA A 56 -3.96 14.51 -3.35
CA ALA A 56 -5.39 14.41 -3.06
C ALA A 56 -6.09 15.76 -3.20
N TRP A 57 -5.50 16.85 -2.69
CA TRP A 57 -6.02 18.21 -2.85
C TRP A 57 -6.07 18.66 -4.32
N ARG A 58 -5.05 18.34 -5.12
CA ARG A 58 -5.04 18.65 -6.57
C ARG A 58 -6.10 17.87 -7.34
N TYR A 59 -6.34 16.60 -6.99
CA TYR A 59 -7.27 15.72 -7.69
C TYR A 59 -8.69 15.65 -7.10
N ALA A 60 -8.95 16.39 -6.01
CA ALA A 60 -10.24 16.36 -5.31
C ALA A 60 -11.44 16.63 -6.24
N GLY A 61 -11.30 17.55 -7.20
CA GLY A 61 -12.36 17.87 -8.18
C GLY A 61 -12.72 16.74 -9.15
N GLY A 62 -11.85 15.72 -9.28
CA GLY A 62 -12.10 14.54 -10.11
C GLY A 62 -12.59 13.32 -9.33
N TYR A 63 -12.80 13.44 -8.02
CA TYR A 63 -13.34 12.35 -7.21
C TYR A 63 -14.81 12.07 -7.58
N ASP A 64 -15.14 10.79 -7.80
CA ASP A 64 -16.49 10.33 -8.07
C ASP A 64 -16.86 9.25 -7.04
N PRO A 65 -17.82 9.51 -6.13
CA PRO A 65 -18.20 8.56 -5.08
C PRO A 65 -18.79 7.26 -5.64
N ARG A 66 -19.28 7.26 -6.90
CA ARG A 66 -19.76 6.05 -7.57
C ARG A 66 -18.63 5.09 -7.95
N ARG A 67 -17.39 5.57 -8.00
CA ARG A 67 -16.19 4.78 -8.35
C ARG A 67 -15.49 4.19 -7.11
N GLY A 68 -15.91 4.58 -5.91
CA GLY A 68 -15.40 4.04 -4.66
C GLY A 68 -15.39 5.06 -3.52
N ALA A 69 -15.23 4.56 -2.29
CA ALA A 69 -15.11 5.37 -1.09
C ALA A 69 -13.82 6.21 -1.07
N VAL A 70 -13.83 7.30 -0.29
CA VAL A 70 -12.72 8.25 -0.17
C VAL A 70 -11.43 7.61 0.35
N LEU A 71 -11.51 6.76 1.37
CA LEU A 71 -10.33 6.15 1.99
C LEU A 71 -9.53 5.27 1.00
N PRO A 72 -10.12 4.30 0.27
CA PRO A 72 -9.41 3.54 -0.77
C PRO A 72 -8.80 4.42 -1.87
N TRP A 73 -9.49 5.49 -2.28
CA TRP A 73 -8.97 6.45 -3.24
C TRP A 73 -7.71 7.16 -2.71
N LEU A 74 -7.76 7.66 -1.47
CA LEU A 74 -6.63 8.32 -0.82
C LEU A 74 -5.45 7.36 -0.60
N LEU A 75 -5.70 6.14 -0.12
CA LEU A 75 -4.65 5.13 0.08
C LEU A 75 -3.99 4.72 -1.24
N SER A 76 -4.72 4.73 -2.36
CA SER A 76 -4.14 4.51 -3.69
C SER A 76 -3.17 5.63 -4.09
N ILE A 77 -3.50 6.88 -3.76
CA ILE A 77 -2.62 8.03 -3.97
C ILE A 77 -1.36 7.89 -3.11
N THR A 78 -1.52 7.56 -1.81
CA THR A 78 -0.42 7.35 -0.87
C THR A 78 0.52 6.25 -1.34
N ARG A 79 -0.01 5.10 -1.77
CA ARG A 79 0.79 4.01 -2.32
C ARG A 79 1.61 4.48 -3.52
N ASN A 80 1.00 5.22 -4.46
CA ASN A 80 1.71 5.70 -5.63
C ASN A 80 2.83 6.69 -5.26
N ALA A 81 2.60 7.59 -4.30
CA ALA A 81 3.63 8.50 -3.81
C ALA A 81 4.78 7.76 -3.10
N ALA A 82 4.47 6.73 -2.30
CA ALA A 82 5.47 5.90 -1.63
C ALA A 82 6.37 5.17 -2.64
N ILE A 83 5.77 4.65 -3.71
CA ILE A 83 6.48 4.00 -4.81
C ILE A 83 7.43 4.97 -5.51
N ASP A 84 6.94 6.17 -5.83
CA ASP A 84 7.75 7.20 -6.47
C ASP A 84 8.97 7.55 -5.59
N ALA A 85 8.79 7.65 -4.26
CA ALA A 85 9.87 7.90 -3.32
C ALA A 85 10.91 6.76 -3.26
N ILE A 86 10.45 5.49 -3.31
CA ILE A 86 11.37 4.33 -3.36
C ILE A 86 12.18 4.34 -4.66
N ARG A 87 11.55 4.64 -5.80
CA ARG A 87 12.24 4.70 -7.09
C ARG A 87 13.33 5.76 -7.09
N LEU A 88 13.06 6.94 -6.52
CA LEU A 88 14.03 8.03 -6.46
C LEU A 88 15.26 7.70 -5.59
N ARG A 89 15.11 6.82 -4.59
CA ARG A 89 16.22 6.35 -3.73
C ARG A 89 17.00 5.18 -4.30
N ARG A 90 16.46 4.45 -5.28
CA ARG A 90 17.08 3.25 -5.86
C ARG A 90 17.81 3.57 -7.16
N ASP A 91 19.04 4.03 -7.04
CA ASP A 91 20.02 4.10 -8.15
C ASP A 91 20.67 2.73 -8.48
N ARG A 92 20.16 1.62 -7.91
CA ARG A 92 20.59 0.24 -8.22
C ARG A 92 19.43 -0.75 -8.22
N PRO A 93 19.40 -1.70 -9.17
CA PRO A 93 18.39 -2.76 -9.20
C PRO A 93 18.65 -3.75 -8.07
N TYR A 94 17.64 -3.95 -7.22
CA TYR A 94 17.61 -5.00 -6.20
C TYR A 94 16.82 -6.18 -6.76
N GLU A 95 17.41 -7.39 -6.79
CA GLU A 95 16.80 -8.59 -7.38
C GLU A 95 15.71 -9.17 -6.45
N PRO A 96 14.42 -9.11 -6.82
CA PRO A 96 13.30 -9.61 -6.03
C PRO A 96 13.30 -11.12 -5.84
N GLU A 97 13.97 -11.86 -6.72
CA GLU A 97 14.11 -13.32 -6.63
C GLU A 97 14.85 -13.72 -5.35
N VAL A 98 15.85 -12.93 -4.94
CA VAL A 98 16.63 -13.14 -3.71
C VAL A 98 15.76 -12.92 -2.46
N MET A 99 14.86 -11.92 -2.49
CA MET A 99 13.98 -11.63 -1.34
C MET A 99 12.81 -12.60 -1.24
N LEU A 100 12.23 -13.03 -2.38
CA LEU A 100 11.21 -14.09 -2.38
C LEU A 100 11.79 -15.36 -1.76
N ALA A 101 13.02 -15.74 -2.14
CA ALA A 101 13.74 -16.86 -1.54
C ALA A 101 13.93 -16.67 -0.03
N LEU A 102 14.37 -15.50 0.43
CA LEU A 102 14.54 -15.17 1.86
C LEU A 102 13.22 -15.20 2.65
N LEU A 103 12.10 -14.74 2.09
CA LEU A 103 10.79 -14.76 2.74
C LEU A 103 10.17 -16.17 2.77
N THR A 104 10.49 -17.01 1.79
CA THR A 104 10.02 -18.41 1.73
C THR A 104 10.95 -19.42 2.40
N ALA A 105 12.21 -19.05 2.67
CA ALA A 105 13.14 -19.91 3.38
C ALA A 105 12.70 -20.11 4.84
N ALA A 106 12.76 -21.35 5.32
CA ALA A 106 12.59 -21.68 6.72
C ALA A 106 13.88 -21.27 7.47
N GLY A 107 13.85 -20.17 8.20
CA GLY A 107 14.95 -19.69 9.04
C GLY A 107 14.61 -19.86 10.50
N ASN A 108 15.33 -20.76 11.18
CA ASN A 108 15.28 -20.99 12.62
C ASN A 108 16.01 -19.86 13.36
N ASP A 109 15.40 -18.70 13.56
CA ASP A 109 16.01 -17.66 14.40
C ASP A 109 15.38 -17.63 15.80
N THR A 110 16.14 -18.17 16.74
CA THR A 110 15.99 -18.08 18.18
C THR A 110 16.17 -16.61 18.60
N SER A 111 15.09 -15.84 18.64
CA SER A 111 15.03 -14.56 19.32
C SER A 111 13.63 -14.41 19.89
N GLU A 112 13.52 -14.08 21.18
CA GLU A 112 12.24 -13.95 21.88
C GLU A 112 11.32 -13.00 21.09
N PRO A 113 10.11 -13.44 20.69
CA PRO A 113 9.28 -12.65 19.80
C PRO A 113 8.73 -11.44 20.54
N THR A 114 9.13 -10.25 20.10
CA THR A 114 8.37 -9.01 20.35
C THR A 114 7.09 -9.04 19.50
N ASP A 115 6.04 -8.32 19.89
CA ASP A 115 4.76 -8.30 19.15
C ASP A 115 4.92 -7.94 17.65
N GLU A 116 5.94 -7.15 17.29
CA GLU A 116 6.28 -6.80 15.90
C GLU A 116 6.86 -7.98 15.08
N VAL A 117 7.56 -8.92 15.73
CA VAL A 117 8.10 -10.14 15.10
C VAL A 117 6.96 -11.12 14.81
N ALA A 118 5.93 -11.15 15.67
CA ALA A 118 4.75 -11.98 15.47
C ALA A 118 3.95 -11.57 14.23
N ASP A 119 3.84 -10.28 13.94
CA ASP A 119 3.14 -9.78 12.75
C ASP A 119 3.92 -10.02 11.44
N ALA A 120 5.26 -9.91 11.47
CA ALA A 120 6.10 -10.24 10.33
C ALA A 120 5.99 -11.73 9.95
N ASP A 121 5.98 -12.64 10.93
CA ASP A 121 5.81 -14.07 10.68
C ASP A 121 4.39 -14.43 10.23
N ARG A 122 3.37 -13.74 10.75
CA ARG A 122 1.98 -13.89 10.26
C ARG A 122 1.85 -13.52 8.78
N ILE A 123 2.47 -12.42 8.35
CA ILE A 123 2.50 -12.03 6.94
C ILE A 123 3.24 -13.06 6.09
N ARG A 124 4.36 -13.60 6.56
CA ARG A 124 5.09 -14.67 5.85
C ARG A 124 4.24 -15.93 5.67
N VAL A 125 3.53 -16.35 6.71
CA VAL A 125 2.61 -17.51 6.65
C VAL A 125 1.47 -17.25 5.66
N ALA A 126 0.85 -16.07 5.72
CA ALA A 126 -0.24 -15.71 4.82
C ALA A 126 0.22 -15.64 3.35
N LEU A 127 1.43 -15.13 3.09
CA LEU A 127 2.03 -15.10 1.76
C LEU A 127 2.34 -16.50 1.23
N ARG A 128 2.78 -17.44 2.10
CA ARG A 128 3.01 -18.85 1.72
C ARG A 128 1.72 -19.59 1.37
N ALA A 129 0.58 -19.16 1.91
CA ALA A 129 -0.73 -19.74 1.60
C ALA A 129 -1.30 -19.27 0.25
N LEU A 130 -0.70 -18.24 -0.37
CA LEU A 130 -1.12 -17.78 -1.69
C LEU A 130 -0.54 -18.67 -2.80
N PRO A 131 -1.25 -18.82 -3.93
CA PRO A 131 -0.66 -19.35 -5.16
C PRO A 131 0.61 -18.58 -5.52
N PRO A 132 1.72 -19.24 -5.93
CA PRO A 132 3.02 -18.62 -6.10
C PRO A 132 3.01 -17.35 -6.95
N GLU A 133 2.27 -17.37 -8.06
CA GLU A 133 2.17 -16.24 -8.97
C GLU A 133 1.47 -15.02 -8.36
N GLN A 134 0.54 -15.23 -7.44
CA GLN A 134 -0.14 -14.17 -6.69
C GLN A 134 0.73 -13.69 -5.54
N ALA A 135 1.41 -14.59 -4.83
CA ALA A 135 2.39 -14.25 -3.81
C ALA A 135 3.47 -13.35 -4.40
N THR A 136 4.08 -13.75 -5.52
CA THR A 136 5.09 -12.96 -6.22
C THR A 136 4.54 -11.61 -6.67
N ALA A 137 3.35 -11.56 -7.29
CA ALA A 137 2.78 -10.30 -7.75
C ALA A 137 2.46 -9.36 -6.58
N VAL A 138 1.95 -9.88 -5.46
CA VAL A 138 1.70 -9.11 -4.24
C VAL A 138 3.01 -8.63 -3.63
N VAL A 139 4.03 -9.49 -3.54
CA VAL A 139 5.32 -9.11 -2.96
C VAL A 139 5.98 -8.00 -3.77
N LEU A 140 6.00 -8.15 -5.09
CA LEU A 140 6.52 -7.14 -6.00
C LEU A 140 5.75 -5.83 -5.89
N ALA A 141 4.43 -5.90 -5.73
CA ALA A 141 3.58 -4.72 -5.62
C ALA A 141 3.70 -4.02 -4.25
N ILE A 142 3.74 -4.76 -3.15
CA ILE A 142 3.63 -4.22 -1.80
C ILE A 142 5.02 -3.92 -1.22
N PHE A 143 5.97 -4.85 -1.31
CA PHE A 143 7.30 -4.70 -0.71
C PHE A 143 8.33 -4.09 -1.68
N HIS A 144 8.22 -4.37 -2.98
CA HIS A 144 9.12 -3.78 -3.98
C HIS A 144 8.56 -2.50 -4.61
N GLY A 145 7.31 -2.15 -4.32
CA GLY A 145 6.67 -0.95 -4.82
C GLY A 145 6.45 -0.95 -6.34
N LEU A 146 6.52 -2.10 -7.01
CA LEU A 146 6.30 -2.13 -8.46
C LEU A 146 4.83 -1.89 -8.79
N THR A 147 4.58 -1.20 -9.90
CA THR A 147 3.25 -1.10 -10.51
C THR A 147 2.93 -2.37 -11.27
N ALA A 148 1.64 -2.62 -11.50
CA ALA A 148 1.22 -3.76 -12.32
C ALA A 148 1.81 -3.73 -13.74
N LYS A 149 2.13 -2.53 -14.27
CA LYS A 149 2.79 -2.36 -15.57
C LYS A 149 4.25 -2.80 -15.53
N GLU A 150 5.01 -2.37 -14.54
CA GLU A 150 6.42 -2.79 -14.41
C GLU A 150 6.56 -4.28 -14.09
N ILE A 151 5.65 -4.83 -13.27
CA ILE A 151 5.63 -6.29 -13.02
C ILE A 151 5.31 -7.04 -14.32
N ALA A 152 4.38 -6.53 -15.14
CA ALA A 152 4.04 -7.12 -16.43
C ALA A 152 5.23 -7.09 -17.40
N GLU A 153 5.90 -5.95 -17.52
CA GLU A 153 7.10 -5.79 -18.36
C GLU A 153 8.24 -6.69 -17.87
N ARG A 154 8.48 -6.73 -16.55
CA ARG A 154 9.55 -7.53 -15.95
C ARG A 154 9.32 -9.03 -16.11
N GLN A 155 8.08 -9.50 -15.99
CA GLN A 155 7.74 -10.92 -16.05
C GLN A 155 7.35 -11.38 -17.47
N GLY A 156 7.31 -10.48 -18.46
CA GLY A 156 6.84 -10.81 -19.81
C GLY A 156 5.36 -11.23 -19.85
N LEU A 157 4.53 -10.67 -18.96
CA LEU A 157 3.12 -11.06 -18.79
C LEU A 157 2.16 -9.96 -19.25
N PRO A 158 0.92 -10.30 -19.64
CA PRO A 158 -0.11 -9.29 -19.89
C PRO A 158 -0.45 -8.49 -18.62
N LEU A 159 -0.59 -7.17 -18.76
CA LEU A 159 -0.97 -6.26 -17.66
C LEU A 159 -2.25 -6.70 -16.93
N GLY A 160 -3.25 -7.20 -17.67
CA GLY A 160 -4.49 -7.71 -17.10
C GLY A 160 -4.27 -8.91 -16.17
N THR A 161 -3.35 -9.81 -16.54
CA THR A 161 -2.96 -10.99 -15.73
C THR A 161 -2.33 -10.54 -14.42
N VAL A 162 -1.38 -9.60 -14.48
CA VAL A 162 -0.71 -9.08 -13.30
C VAL A 162 -1.68 -8.36 -12.36
N LYS A 163 -2.53 -7.47 -12.89
CA LYS A 163 -3.58 -6.81 -12.10
C LYS A 163 -4.49 -7.81 -11.40
N THR A 164 -4.86 -8.88 -12.09
CA THR A 164 -5.69 -9.96 -11.54
C THR A 164 -4.96 -10.71 -10.43
N ARG A 165 -3.68 -11.04 -10.62
CA ARG A 165 -2.86 -11.73 -9.61
C ARG A 165 -2.70 -10.90 -8.34
N ILE A 166 -2.42 -9.59 -8.47
CA ILE A 166 -2.35 -8.67 -7.34
C ILE A 166 -3.70 -8.61 -6.62
N ARG A 167 -4.80 -8.40 -7.36
CA ARG A 167 -6.14 -8.29 -6.78
C ARG A 167 -6.54 -9.55 -6.02
N LEU A 168 -6.35 -10.74 -6.62
CA LEU A 168 -6.70 -12.02 -5.99
C LEU A 168 -5.81 -12.32 -4.79
N GLY A 169 -4.51 -12.03 -4.88
CA GLY A 169 -3.58 -12.20 -3.76
C GLY A 169 -3.93 -11.29 -2.57
N MET A 170 -4.22 -10.01 -2.82
CA MET A 170 -4.63 -9.07 -1.79
C MET A 170 -5.99 -9.41 -1.16
N SER A 171 -6.94 -9.95 -1.94
CA SER A 171 -8.21 -10.44 -1.41
C SER A 171 -8.00 -11.60 -0.46
N ARG A 172 -7.22 -12.61 -0.86
CA ARG A 172 -6.93 -13.79 -0.05
C ARG A 172 -6.15 -13.47 1.22
N LEU A 173 -5.21 -12.52 1.16
CA LEU A 173 -4.54 -12.04 2.37
C LEU A 173 -5.53 -11.42 3.33
N ARG A 174 -6.45 -10.60 2.84
CA ARG A 174 -7.50 -9.99 3.66
C ARG A 174 -8.37 -11.06 4.33
N ASP A 175 -8.86 -12.03 3.56
CA ASP A 175 -9.66 -13.14 4.10
C ASP A 175 -8.88 -13.93 5.17
N HIS A 176 -7.58 -14.15 4.99
CA HIS A 176 -6.73 -14.86 5.95
C HIS A 176 -6.58 -14.13 7.29
N PHE A 177 -6.61 -12.81 7.28
CA PHE A 177 -6.52 -11.99 8.49
C PHE A 177 -7.90 -11.73 9.11
N GLU A 178 -8.96 -11.59 8.32
CA GLU A 178 -10.34 -11.41 8.82
C GLU A 178 -10.90 -12.68 9.50
N VAL A 179 -10.52 -13.88 9.05
CA VAL A 179 -10.99 -15.17 9.64
C VAL A 179 -10.38 -15.47 11.01
N ARG A 180 -9.37 -14.73 11.46
CA ARG A 180 -8.62 -15.03 12.70
C ARG A 180 -8.83 -14.00 13.82
N ASP A 181 -9.70 -13.01 13.61
CA ASP A 181 -10.10 -12.02 14.62
C ASP A 181 -11.34 -12.46 15.46
N GLU A 182 -11.77 -13.72 15.34
CA GLU A 182 -12.72 -14.42 16.23
C GLU A 182 -12.01 -15.44 17.14
#